data_AF-A0A7G9Z4V1-F1
#
_entry.id   AF-A0A7G9Z4V1-F1
#
_cell.length_a   1.000
_cell.length_b   1.000
_cell.length_c   1.000
_cell.angle_alpha   90.00
_cell.angle_beta   90.00
_cell.angle_gamma   90.00
#
_symmetry.space_group_name_H-M   'P 1'
#
loop_
_entity.id
_entity.type
_entity.pdbx_description
1 polymer ?
#
loop_
_entity_poly.entity_id
_entity_poly.type
_entity_poly.pdbx_seq_one_letter_code
_entity_poly.pdbx_strand_id
1 'polypeptide(L)' 'MTPKGKVGTVVPMHKELKIGTLKGVLKLAKVDTDEFSKYL' A
#
# COMPACT_ATOMS: atom_id res chain seq x y z
N MET A 1 -20.35 12.06 13.90
CA MET A 1 -19.51 12.15 12.68
C MET A 1 -18.06 12.07 13.12
N THR A 2 -17.37 10.97 12.86
CA THR A 2 -16.01 10.71 13.34
C THR A 2 -14.98 11.55 12.57
N PRO A 3 -14.06 12.25 13.24
CA PRO A 3 -13.12 13.18 12.61
C PRO A 3 -12.02 12.42 11.87
N LYS A 4 -11.83 12.76 10.58
CA LYS A 4 -10.78 12.29 9.66
C LYS A 4 -10.84 10.79 9.34
N GLY A 5 -11.36 10.49 8.13
CA GLY A 5 -11.19 9.21 7.46
C GLY A 5 -9.71 8.83 7.32
N LYS A 6 -9.18 8.15 8.34
CA LYS A 6 -7.86 7.52 8.32
C LYS A 6 -7.94 6.37 7.31
N VAL A 7 -7.50 6.62 6.08
CA VAL A 7 -7.27 5.56 5.11
C VAL A 7 -6.04 4.79 5.59
N GLY A 8 -6.28 3.72 6.33
CA GLY A 8 -5.26 2.73 6.68
C GLY A 8 -5.25 1.63 5.63
N THR A 9 -4.07 1.25 5.16
CA THR A 9 -3.90 0.02 4.38
C THR A 9 -3.30 -1.04 5.28
N VAL A 10 -3.79 -2.27 5.18
CA VAL A 10 -3.20 -3.42 5.87
C VAL A 10 -2.15 -4.03 4.96
N VAL A 11 -0.91 -4.13 5.43
CA VAL A 11 0.19 -4.75 4.68
C VAL A 11 0.45 -6.12 5.28
N PRO A 12 0.25 -7.21 4.51
CA PRO A 12 0.60 -8.54 4.97
C PRO A 12 2.12 -8.62 5.22
N MET A 13 2.52 -9.13 6.38
CA MET A 13 3.93 -9.33 6.71
C MET A 13 4.37 -10.74 6.30
N HIS A 14 4.38 -11.00 4.99
CA HIS A 14 4.82 -12.28 4.41
C HIS A 14 6.15 -12.10 3.68
N LYS A 15 6.92 -13.18 3.60
CA LYS A 15 8.22 -13.21 2.90
C LYS A 15 8.09 -12.98 1.39
N GLU A 16 6.91 -13.29 0.83
CA GLU A 16 6.58 -13.06 -0.58
C GLU A 16 5.17 -12.47 -0.67
N LEU A 17 5.01 -11.40 -1.44
CA LEU A 17 3.74 -10.74 -1.67
C LEU A 17 3.38 -10.84 -3.15
N LYS A 18 2.11 -11.16 -3.45
CA LYS A 18 1.63 -11.12 -4.82
C LYS A 18 1.68 -9.68 -5.34
N ILE A 19 2.08 -9.50 -6.60
CA ILE A 19 2.15 -8.20 -7.27
C ILE A 19 0.79 -7.47 -7.22
N GLY A 20 -0.32 -8.20 -7.37
CA GLY A 20 -1.67 -7.64 -7.25
C GLY A 20 -1.97 -7.07 -5.86
N THR A 21 -1.49 -7.73 -4.80
CA THR A 21 -1.62 -7.26 -3.41
C THR A 21 -0.74 -6.03 -3.16
N LEU A 22 0.50 -6.04 -3.64
CA LEU A 22 1.40 -4.90 -3.54
C LEU A 22 0.81 -3.66 -4.24
N LYS A 23 0.30 -3.82 -5.47
CA LYS A 23 -0.39 -2.74 -6.22
C LYS A 23 -1.62 -2.22 -5.48
N GLY A 24 -2.41 -3.11 -4.87
CA GLY A 24 -3.56 -2.72 -4.06
C GLY A 24 -3.16 -1.88 -2.84
N VAL A 25 -2.13 -2.30 -2.11
CA VAL A 25 -1.58 -1.58 -0.97
C VAL A 25 -1.05 -0.20 -1.38
N LEU A 26 -0.25 -0.13 -2.45
CA LEU A 26 0.30 1.14 -2.99
C LEU A 26 -0.82 2.10 -3.39
N LYS A 27 -1.86 1.59 -4.06
CA LYS A 27 -3.03 2.39 -4.46
C LYS A 27 -3.79 2.95 -3.25
N LEU A 28 -3.97 2.16 -2.19
CA LEU A 28 -4.61 2.60 -0.94
C LEU A 28 -3.75 3.59 -0.15
N ALA A 29 -2.44 3.40 -0.17
CA ALA A 29 -1.46 4.31 0.42
C ALA A 29 -1.27 5.61 -0.40
N LYS A 30 -1.86 5.69 -1.60
CA LYS A 30 -1.65 6.77 -2.58
C LYS A 30 -0.16 6.98 -2.93
N VAL A 31 0.58 5.88 -3.01
CA VAL A 31 1.99 5.84 -3.42
C VAL A 31 2.08 5.36 -4.85
N ASP A 32 2.89 6.03 -5.66
CA ASP A 32 3.14 5.61 -7.04
C ASP A 32 4.05 4.38 -7.08
N THR A 33 3.77 3.46 -8.01
CA THR A 33 4.54 2.22 -8.15
C THR A 33 5.99 2.46 -8.61
N ASP A 34 6.24 3.49 -9.42
CA ASP A 34 7.58 3.87 -9.88
C ASP A 34 8.39 4.51 -8.75
N GLU A 35 7.75 5.38 -7.96
CA GLU A 35 8.35 5.95 -6.75
C GLU A 35 8.71 4.84 -5.76
N PHE A 36 7.80 3.91 -5.50
CA PHE A 36 8.06 2.76 -4.63
C PHE A 36 9.19 1.87 -5.16
N SER A 37 9.28 1.66 -6.47
CA SER A 37 10.34 0.86 -7.09
C SER A 37 11.75 1.43 -6.90
N LYS A 38 11.89 2.72 -6.55
CA LYS A 38 13.20 3.34 -6.26
C LYS A 38 13.73 3.01 -4.86
N TYR A 39 12.87 2.46 -4.00
CA TYR A 39 13.21 2.08 -2.62
C TYR A 39 13.37 0.55 -2.44
N LEU A 40 13.30 -0.22 -3.54
CA LEU A 40 13.67 -1.64 -3.60
C LEU A 40 15.20 -1.81 -3.58
#